data_AF-A0A7R9VS40-F1
#
_entry.id   AF-A0A7R9VS40-F1
#
_cell.length_a   1.000
_cell.length_b   1.000
_cell.length_c   1.000
_cell.angle_alpha   90.00
_cell.angle_beta   90.00
_cell.angle_gamma   90.00
#
_symmetry.space_group_name_H-M   'P 1'
#
loop_
_entity.id
_entity.type
_entity.pdbx_description
1 polymer ?
#
loop_
_entity_poly.entity_id
_entity_poly.type
_entity_poly.pdbx_seq_one_letter_code
_entity_poly.pdbx_strand_id
1 'polypeptide(L)'
;AERRPNVTETRAPPPPPPRKMPVPQPKVAKANCRGGGAAAKHPRPNAGPLSKPQQQQQPSSPPESPLPRRRTRTQPARQAELDQRWRDMADKLLEYKKEYGHVVVPRFHYDVRLAAWVMEQRKHYRLLRQGKTTTLSHARLKVLNDMGFVWNAQDFGWRRKYGQLKSYRERHGHVNVPLECKEFPGLGKWVKEQRRDYALPATD
;
A
#
# COMPACT_ATOMS: atom_id res chain seq x y z
N ALA A 1 43.69 8.54 -58.05
CA ALA A 1 42.43 9.16 -57.60
C ALA A 1 41.33 8.11 -57.73
N GLU A 2 40.54 7.68 -56.76
CA GLU A 2 40.37 7.97 -55.33
C GLU A 2 39.75 6.69 -54.75
N ARG A 3 40.28 6.17 -53.63
CA ARG A 3 39.60 5.10 -52.88
C ARG A 3 38.64 5.77 -51.89
N ARG A 4 37.34 5.67 -52.14
CA ARG A 4 36.29 6.08 -51.18
C ARG A 4 36.26 5.07 -50.01
N PRO A 5 36.28 5.50 -48.74
CA PRO A 5 36.08 4.59 -47.63
C PRO A 5 34.60 4.22 -47.49
N ASN A 6 34.32 2.93 -47.43
CA ASN A 6 33.00 2.36 -47.13
C ASN A 6 32.74 2.51 -45.62
N VAL A 7 31.87 3.44 -45.24
CA VAL A 7 31.44 3.65 -43.85
C VAL A 7 30.34 2.63 -43.56
N THR A 8 30.70 1.53 -42.91
CA THR A 8 29.75 0.59 -42.35
C THR A 8 29.05 1.23 -41.15
N GLU A 9 27.87 1.81 -41.41
CA GLU A 9 26.95 2.31 -40.39
C GLU A 9 26.54 1.15 -39.47
N THR A 10 27.18 1.07 -38.30
CA THR A 10 26.85 0.09 -37.26
C THR A 10 25.55 0.52 -36.59
N ARG A 11 24.42 0.05 -37.12
CA ARG A 11 23.09 0.27 -36.55
C ARG A 11 23.04 -0.38 -35.16
N ALA A 12 22.96 0.44 -34.11
CA ALA A 12 22.83 -0.04 -32.74
C ALA A 12 21.60 -0.95 -32.58
N PRO A 13 21.71 -2.09 -31.87
CA PRO A 13 20.60 -3.02 -31.71
C PRO A 13 19.44 -2.36 -30.93
N PRO A 14 18.18 -2.73 -31.24
CA PRO A 14 17.03 -2.16 -30.57
C PRO A 14 17.06 -2.45 -29.06
N PRO A 15 16.60 -1.52 -28.21
CA PRO A 15 16.57 -1.74 -26.77
C PRO A 15 15.65 -2.94 -26.44
N PRO A 16 16.05 -3.82 -25.51
CA PRO A 16 15.24 -4.99 -25.16
C PRO A 16 13.91 -4.56 -24.51
N PRO A 17 12.83 -5.32 -24.74
CA PRO A 17 11.53 -5.02 -24.14
C PRO A 17 11.64 -5.03 -22.60
N PRO A 18 10.83 -4.22 -21.89
CA PRO A 18 10.80 -4.23 -20.43
C PRO A 18 10.48 -5.65 -19.94
N ARG A 19 11.36 -6.24 -19.12
CA ARG A 19 11.20 -7.59 -18.59
C ARG A 19 9.83 -7.69 -17.90
N LYS A 20 8.97 -8.60 -18.37
CA LYS A 20 7.80 -9.06 -17.62
C LYS A 20 8.32 -9.78 -16.38
N MET A 21 8.18 -9.16 -15.21
CA MET A 21 8.49 -9.84 -13.96
C MET A 21 7.51 -10.99 -13.72
N PRO A 22 7.97 -12.13 -13.17
CA PRO A 22 7.14 -13.30 -12.98
C PRO A 22 6.00 -12.97 -12.00
N VAL A 23 4.79 -13.39 -12.35
CA VAL A 23 3.65 -13.43 -11.43
C VAL A 23 4.01 -14.45 -10.34
N PRO A 24 4.15 -14.05 -9.05
CA PRO A 24 4.46 -15.01 -8.02
C PRO A 24 3.26 -15.93 -7.78
N GLN A 25 3.42 -17.19 -8.17
CA GLN A 25 2.53 -18.30 -7.81
C GLN A 25 2.53 -18.47 -6.28
N PRO A 26 1.37 -18.75 -5.64
CA PRO A 26 1.30 -18.93 -4.20
C PRO A 26 1.99 -20.25 -3.78
N LYS A 27 3.11 -20.15 -3.07
CA LYS A 27 3.72 -21.29 -2.39
C LYS A 27 2.87 -21.64 -1.15
N VAL A 28 2.25 -22.83 -1.18
CA VAL A 28 1.57 -23.46 -0.04
C VAL A 28 2.60 -23.82 1.05
N ALA A 29 2.43 -23.27 2.25
CA ALA A 29 3.20 -23.66 3.43
C ALA A 29 2.27 -24.35 4.43
N LYS A 30 2.67 -25.58 4.80
CA LYS A 30 1.98 -26.55 5.65
C LYS A 30 1.66 -25.99 7.05
N ALA A 31 0.43 -26.25 7.49
CA ALA A 31 -0.01 -26.08 8.87
C ALA A 31 0.69 -27.11 9.77
N ASN A 32 1.12 -26.68 10.95
CA ASN A 32 1.50 -27.57 12.05
C ASN A 32 0.51 -27.35 13.20
N CYS A 33 -0.31 -28.36 13.48
CA CYS A 33 -1.28 -28.40 14.57
C CYS A 33 -0.67 -29.19 15.75
N ARG A 34 -0.67 -28.61 16.94
CA ARG A 34 -0.74 -29.26 18.27
C ARG A 34 -1.32 -28.21 19.23
N GLY A 35 -2.30 -28.42 20.11
CA GLY A 35 -2.94 -29.64 20.61
C GLY A 35 -3.00 -29.56 22.15
N GLY A 36 -4.20 -29.67 22.75
CA GLY A 36 -4.48 -29.80 24.20
C GLY A 36 -4.88 -28.49 24.86
N GLY A 37 -6.03 -28.31 25.54
CA GLY A 37 -6.83 -29.14 26.45
C GLY A 37 -7.18 -28.20 27.62
N ALA A 38 -8.29 -28.21 28.35
CA ALA A 38 -9.33 -29.18 28.59
C ALA A 38 -10.57 -28.45 29.14
N ALA A 39 -11.69 -29.17 29.12
CA ALA A 39 -13.00 -28.78 29.62
C ALA A 39 -13.05 -28.72 31.17
N ALA A 40 -13.95 -27.89 31.71
CA ALA A 40 -14.58 -28.14 32.99
C ALA A 40 -16.04 -27.69 32.93
N LYS A 41 -16.91 -28.70 32.88
CA LYS A 41 -18.36 -28.64 33.08
C LYS A 41 -18.59 -28.50 34.59
N HIS A 42 -19.69 -27.87 35.00
CA HIS A 42 -20.67 -28.40 35.99
C HIS A 42 -21.74 -27.36 36.39
N PRO A 43 -22.89 -27.81 36.91
CA PRO A 43 -24.20 -27.49 36.33
C PRO A 43 -25.08 -26.54 37.16
N ARG A 44 -26.17 -26.13 36.51
CA ARG A 44 -27.37 -25.53 37.11
C ARG A 44 -28.09 -26.55 38.01
N PRO A 45 -28.77 -26.07 39.06
CA PRO A 45 -30.01 -26.67 39.52
C PRO A 45 -31.21 -25.76 39.24
N ASN A 46 -32.30 -26.41 38.83
CA ASN A 46 -33.63 -25.85 38.61
C ASN A 46 -34.50 -26.20 39.83
N ALA A 47 -35.26 -25.26 40.37
CA ALA A 47 -36.31 -25.53 41.36
C ALA A 47 -37.41 -24.46 41.29
N GLY A 48 -38.59 -24.89 40.83
CA GLY A 48 -39.89 -24.73 41.51
C GLY A 48 -40.47 -23.33 41.78
N PRO A 49 -41.72 -23.04 41.35
CA PRO A 49 -42.38 -21.76 41.57
C PRO A 49 -43.13 -21.71 42.90
N LEU A 50 -43.17 -20.57 43.59
CA LEU A 50 -44.09 -20.33 44.70
C LEU A 50 -44.60 -18.88 44.73
N SER A 51 -45.86 -18.76 45.13
CA SER A 51 -46.79 -17.64 44.98
C SER A 51 -46.50 -16.38 45.82
N LYS A 52 -47.14 -15.27 45.39
CA LYS A 52 -47.20 -13.93 45.99
C LYS A 52 -47.70 -13.91 47.44
N PRO A 53 -47.42 -12.81 48.18
CA PRO A 53 -48.52 -12.04 48.76
C PRO A 53 -48.43 -10.51 48.54
N GLN A 54 -49.51 -9.84 48.94
CA GLN A 54 -50.02 -8.52 48.55
C GLN A 54 -49.96 -7.51 49.71
N GLN A 55 -49.53 -6.27 49.46
CA GLN A 55 -49.87 -4.96 50.08
C GLN A 55 -48.70 -3.98 49.79
N GLN A 56 -48.83 -2.67 49.59
CA GLN A 56 -49.87 -1.68 49.86
C GLN A 56 -49.63 -0.46 48.92
N GLN A 57 -50.65 0.35 48.67
CA GLN A 57 -50.64 1.49 47.75
C GLN A 57 -50.02 2.77 48.36
N GLN A 58 -49.72 3.73 47.45
CA GLN A 58 -49.67 5.22 47.54
C GLN A 58 -48.29 5.80 47.15
N PRO A 59 -48.18 7.02 46.58
CA PRO A 59 -48.98 7.67 45.54
C PRO A 59 -48.11 8.13 44.33
N SER A 60 -48.79 8.60 43.28
CA SER A 60 -48.31 9.08 41.99
C SER A 60 -47.10 10.03 42.01
N SER A 61 -46.00 9.62 41.36
CA SER A 61 -44.97 10.53 40.82
C SER A 61 -45.13 10.62 39.28
N PRO A 62 -44.78 11.77 38.66
CA PRO A 62 -45.00 12.01 37.23
C PRO A 62 -44.23 11.00 36.36
N PRO A 63 -44.65 10.71 35.12
CA PRO A 63 -43.92 9.80 34.25
C PRO A 63 -42.54 10.38 33.98
N GLU A 64 -41.52 9.72 34.54
CA GLU A 64 -40.12 9.93 34.22
C GLU A 64 -40.00 9.79 32.69
N SER A 65 -39.70 10.92 32.04
CA SER A 65 -39.38 10.93 30.63
C SER A 65 -38.25 9.92 30.38
N PRO A 66 -38.35 9.01 29.40
CA PRO A 66 -37.28 8.08 29.14
C PRO A 66 -36.03 8.90 28.79
N LEU A 67 -35.03 8.85 29.66
CA LEU A 67 -33.68 9.33 29.35
C LEU A 67 -33.32 8.83 27.95
N PRO A 68 -32.77 9.68 27.06
CA PRO A 68 -32.54 9.29 25.67
C PRO A 68 -31.63 8.07 25.66
N ARG A 69 -32.20 6.94 25.23
CA ARG A 69 -31.47 5.67 25.05
C ARG A 69 -30.19 5.99 24.28
N ARG A 70 -29.05 5.66 24.90
CA ARG A 70 -27.70 5.77 24.34
C ARG A 70 -27.76 5.28 22.89
N ARG A 71 -27.72 6.20 21.92
CA ARG A 71 -27.88 5.89 20.50
C ARG A 71 -26.76 4.92 20.09
N THR A 72 -27.10 3.64 19.93
CA THR A 72 -26.18 2.67 19.34
C THR A 72 -25.98 3.08 17.88
N ARG A 73 -24.78 3.57 17.56
CA ARG A 73 -24.45 4.04 16.21
C ARG A 73 -24.60 2.89 15.19
N THR A 74 -25.55 3.04 14.27
CA THR A 74 -25.86 2.04 13.24
C THR A 74 -24.65 1.78 12.34
N GLN A 75 -24.46 0.53 11.90
CA GLN A 75 -23.36 0.11 11.01
C GLN A 75 -23.16 1.00 9.76
N PRO A 76 -24.22 1.43 9.03
CA PRO A 76 -24.07 2.29 7.84
C PRO A 76 -23.45 3.66 8.15
N ALA A 77 -23.78 4.25 9.30
CA ALA A 77 -23.21 5.51 9.73
C ALA A 77 -21.71 5.40 10.03
N ARG A 78 -21.25 4.24 10.52
CA ARG A 78 -19.82 3.96 10.72
C ARG A 78 -19.07 3.83 9.40
N GLN A 79 -19.65 3.13 8.42
CA GLN A 79 -18.98 2.94 7.13
C GLN A 79 -18.82 4.27 6.37
N ALA A 80 -19.85 5.12 6.40
CA ALA A 80 -19.80 6.45 5.79
C ALA A 80 -18.70 7.34 6.40
N GLU A 81 -18.51 7.29 7.72
CA GLU A 81 -17.44 8.04 8.41
C GLU A 81 -16.05 7.53 8.02
N LEU A 82 -15.88 6.20 7.89
CA LEU A 82 -14.62 5.60 7.43
C LEU A 82 -14.32 5.97 5.98
N ASP A 83 -15.33 6.05 5.13
CA ASP A 83 -15.19 6.50 3.75
C ASP A 83 -14.84 7.98 3.68
N GLN A 84 -15.44 8.82 4.52
CA GLN A 84 -15.10 10.23 4.59
C GLN A 84 -13.66 10.44 5.04
N ARG A 85 -13.24 9.80 6.13
CA ARG A 85 -11.86 9.86 6.61
C ARG A 85 -10.86 9.36 5.55
N TRP A 86 -11.25 8.37 4.74
CA TRP A 86 -10.43 7.90 3.64
C TRP A 86 -10.30 8.97 2.54
N ARG A 87 -11.41 9.65 2.19
CA ARG A 87 -11.40 10.75 1.22
C ARG A 87 -10.53 11.91 1.69
N ASP A 88 -10.65 12.32 2.95
CA ASP A 88 -9.84 13.41 3.51
C ASP A 88 -8.32 13.12 3.39
N MET A 89 -7.91 11.86 3.56
CA MET A 89 -6.51 11.45 3.38
C MET A 89 -6.10 11.42 1.90
N ALA A 90 -7.03 11.08 0.99
CA ALA A 90 -6.79 11.13 -0.44
C ALA A 90 -6.65 12.58 -0.93
N ASP A 91 -7.44 13.51 -0.39
CA ASP A 91 -7.34 14.94 -0.68
C ASP A 91 -6.01 15.51 -0.20
N LYS A 92 -5.55 15.13 1.00
CA LYS A 92 -4.19 15.46 1.47
C LYS A 92 -3.09 14.94 0.55
N LEU A 93 -3.28 13.77 -0.05
CA LEU A 93 -2.31 13.26 -1.02
C LEU A 93 -2.31 14.09 -2.31
N LEU A 94 -3.46 14.62 -2.73
CA LEU A 94 -3.55 15.55 -3.85
C LEU A 94 -2.87 16.88 -3.55
N GLU A 95 -2.99 17.41 -2.34
CA GLU A 95 -2.24 18.58 -1.89
C GLU A 95 -0.72 18.32 -1.94
N TYR A 96 -0.29 17.17 -1.42
CA TYR A 96 1.10 16.73 -1.53
C TYR A 96 1.59 16.66 -2.99
N LYS A 97 0.75 16.14 -3.89
CA LYS A 97 1.06 16.10 -5.33
C LYS A 97 1.24 17.50 -5.92
N LYS A 98 0.43 18.47 -5.50
CA LYS A 98 0.53 19.87 -5.96
C LYS A 98 1.83 20.52 -5.49
N GLU A 99 2.26 20.24 -4.26
CA GLU A 99 3.47 20.82 -3.67
C GLU A 99 4.75 20.20 -4.25
N TYR A 100 4.83 18.87 -4.34
CA TYR A 100 6.05 18.15 -4.72
C TYR A 100 6.06 17.69 -6.19
N GLY A 101 4.97 17.88 -6.92
CA GLY A 101 4.79 17.39 -8.30
C GLY A 101 4.65 15.87 -8.42
N HIS A 102 4.65 15.13 -7.31
CA HIS A 102 4.54 13.67 -7.30
C HIS A 102 3.76 13.15 -6.09
N VAL A 103 3.19 11.95 -6.21
CA VAL A 103 2.40 11.27 -5.16
C VAL A 103 3.23 10.32 -4.29
N VAL A 104 4.56 10.37 -4.38
CA VAL A 104 5.45 9.47 -3.64
C VAL A 104 5.81 10.10 -2.31
N VAL A 105 4.98 9.82 -1.30
CA VAL A 105 5.25 10.24 0.08
C VAL A 105 6.36 9.36 0.68
N PRO A 106 7.47 9.93 1.17
CA PRO A 106 8.51 9.21 1.89
C PRO A 106 7.98 8.56 3.16
N ARG A 107 8.62 7.45 3.60
CA ARG A 107 8.25 6.77 4.84
C ARG A 107 8.36 7.69 6.07
N PHE A 108 9.36 8.57 6.08
CA PHE A 108 9.67 9.47 7.19
C PHE A 108 9.27 10.92 6.86
N HIS A 109 8.10 11.09 6.24
CA HIS A 109 7.55 12.42 5.95
C HIS A 109 7.10 13.13 7.24
N TYR A 110 7.12 14.47 7.25
CA TYR A 110 6.70 15.26 8.42
C TYR A 110 5.24 14.98 8.79
N ASP A 111 4.36 14.83 7.79
CA ASP A 111 3.01 14.32 8.00
C ASP A 111 3.06 12.79 8.13
N VAL A 112 3.28 12.34 9.38
CA VAL A 112 3.32 10.93 9.76
C VAL A 112 2.00 10.23 9.46
N ARG A 113 0.85 10.93 9.53
CA ARG A 113 -0.47 10.33 9.28
C ARG A 113 -0.64 10.03 7.80
N LEU A 114 -0.22 10.96 6.93
CA LEU A 114 -0.22 10.75 5.49
C LEU A 114 0.75 9.63 5.08
N ALA A 115 1.98 9.64 5.60
CA ALA A 115 2.96 8.59 5.31
C ALA A 115 2.45 7.19 5.73
N ALA A 116 1.91 7.06 6.94
CA ALA A 116 1.32 5.81 7.41
C ALA A 116 0.14 5.35 6.55
N TRP A 117 -0.74 6.29 6.16
CA TRP A 117 -1.89 5.98 5.31
C TRP A 117 -1.47 5.49 3.92
N VAL A 118 -0.49 6.14 3.27
CA VAL A 118 0.09 5.72 1.98
C VAL A 118 0.68 4.31 2.08
N MET A 119 1.40 4.02 3.18
CA MET A 119 1.96 2.69 3.43
C MET A 119 0.87 1.63 3.59
N GLU A 120 -0.21 1.95 4.30
CA GLU A 120 -1.35 1.04 4.46
C GLU A 120 -2.06 0.79 3.12
N GLN A 121 -2.19 1.80 2.25
CA GLN A 121 -2.74 1.59 0.90
C GLN A 121 -1.88 0.62 0.08
N ARG A 122 -0.56 0.78 0.09
CA ARG A 122 0.37 -0.14 -0.61
C ARG A 122 0.30 -1.56 -0.05
N LYS A 123 0.15 -1.71 1.26
CA LYS A 123 -0.05 -3.02 1.92
C LYS A 123 -1.37 -3.66 1.50
N HIS A 124 -2.48 -2.92 1.54
CA HIS A 124 -3.79 -3.42 1.11
C HIS A 124 -3.80 -3.79 -0.36
N TYR A 125 -3.14 -3.03 -1.23
CA TYR A 125 -3.00 -3.40 -2.64
C TYR A 125 -2.24 -4.72 -2.83
N ARG A 126 -1.16 -4.95 -2.06
CA ARG A 126 -0.45 -6.24 -2.09
C ARG A 126 -1.33 -7.39 -1.63
N LEU A 127 -2.13 -7.19 -0.58
CA LEU A 127 -3.09 -8.19 -0.09
C LEU A 127 -4.18 -8.47 -1.13
N LEU A 128 -4.70 -7.43 -1.79
CA LEU A 128 -5.70 -7.55 -2.84
C LEU A 128 -5.14 -8.37 -4.01
N ARG A 129 -3.89 -8.13 -4.42
CA ARG A 129 -3.20 -8.92 -5.45
C ARG A 129 -2.95 -10.37 -5.05
N GLN A 130 -2.96 -10.68 -3.76
CA GLN A 130 -2.84 -12.05 -3.23
C GLN A 130 -4.21 -12.72 -3.04
N GLY A 131 -5.32 -12.06 -3.42
CA GLY A 131 -6.68 -12.58 -3.20
C GLY A 131 -7.14 -12.57 -1.73
N LYS A 132 -6.44 -11.83 -0.86
CA LYS A 132 -6.81 -11.72 0.56
C LYS A 132 -7.84 -10.62 0.79
N THR A 133 -8.57 -10.70 1.90
CA THR A 133 -9.54 -9.68 2.30
C THR A 133 -8.84 -8.36 2.64
N THR A 134 -9.39 -7.24 2.17
CA THR A 134 -8.81 -5.90 2.38
C THR A 134 -9.90 -4.85 2.52
N THR A 135 -9.53 -3.67 3.05
CA THR A 135 -10.41 -2.50 3.12
C THR A 135 -10.34 -1.63 1.87
N LEU A 136 -9.51 -2.01 0.89
CA LEU A 136 -9.34 -1.32 -0.38
C LEU A 136 -10.40 -1.80 -1.37
N SER A 137 -11.53 -1.09 -1.42
CA SER A 137 -12.60 -1.34 -2.38
C SER A 137 -12.20 -0.95 -3.80
N HIS A 138 -12.91 -1.48 -4.80
CA HIS A 138 -12.71 -1.11 -6.21
C HIS A 138 -12.87 0.40 -6.46
N ALA A 139 -13.81 1.06 -5.76
CA ALA A 139 -13.99 2.51 -5.85
C ALA A 139 -12.76 3.27 -5.34
N ARG A 140 -12.21 2.87 -4.18
CA ARG A 140 -10.99 3.46 -3.62
C ARG A 140 -9.77 3.21 -4.52
N LEU A 141 -9.68 2.02 -5.10
CA LEU A 141 -8.62 1.68 -6.06
C LEU A 141 -8.68 2.58 -7.30
N LYS A 142 -9.87 2.77 -7.87
CA LYS A 142 -10.08 3.64 -9.03
C LYS A 142 -9.63 5.08 -8.72
N VAL A 143 -10.08 5.61 -7.58
CA VAL A 143 -9.73 6.96 -7.13
C VAL A 143 -8.21 7.12 -7.01
N LEU A 144 -7.50 6.17 -6.40
CA LEU A 144 -6.04 6.21 -6.30
C LEU A 144 -5.34 6.08 -7.66
N ASN A 145 -5.83 5.20 -8.55
CA ASN A 145 -5.27 5.05 -9.89
C ASN A 145 -5.44 6.31 -10.74
N ASP A 146 -6.61 6.95 -10.69
CA ASP A 146 -6.92 8.18 -11.43
C ASP A 146 -6.00 9.34 -11.01
N MET A 147 -5.55 9.36 -9.74
CA MET A 147 -4.56 10.33 -9.25
C MET A 147 -3.12 10.04 -9.69
N GLY A 148 -2.87 8.86 -10.28
CA GLY A 148 -1.54 8.37 -10.63
C GLY A 148 -0.77 7.77 -9.45
N PHE A 149 -1.46 7.19 -8.46
CA PHE A 149 -0.85 6.62 -7.27
C PHE A 149 0.22 5.58 -7.58
N VAL A 150 1.41 5.76 -7.01
CA VAL A 150 2.52 4.82 -7.16
C VAL A 150 2.43 3.73 -6.08
N TRP A 151 1.91 2.58 -6.50
CA TRP A 151 1.80 1.38 -5.66
C TRP A 151 3.15 0.77 -5.27
N ASN A 152 4.15 0.88 -6.15
CA ASN A 152 5.50 0.42 -5.89
C ASN A 152 6.51 1.59 -5.91
N ALA A 153 6.89 2.06 -4.72
CA ALA A 153 7.86 3.14 -4.59
C ALA A 153 9.24 2.79 -5.16
N GLN A 154 9.62 1.51 -5.13
CA GLN A 154 10.88 1.05 -5.71
C GLN A 154 10.87 1.25 -7.22
N ASP A 155 9.76 0.90 -7.90
CA ASP A 155 9.62 1.08 -9.34
C ASP A 155 9.71 2.55 -9.74
N PHE A 156 9.12 3.46 -8.95
CA PHE A 156 9.24 4.90 -9.20
C PHE A 156 10.68 5.39 -9.02
N GLY A 157 11.34 4.99 -7.93
CA GLY A 157 12.76 5.31 -7.71
C GLY A 157 13.65 4.83 -8.86
N TRP A 158 13.43 3.60 -9.31
CA TRP A 158 14.10 3.01 -10.46
C TRP A 158 13.83 3.80 -11.74
N ARG A 159 12.57 4.09 -12.06
CA ARG A 159 12.20 4.86 -13.27
C ARG A 159 12.81 6.25 -13.27
N ARG A 160 12.84 6.93 -12.12
CA ARG A 160 13.49 8.23 -11.97
C ARG A 160 14.99 8.13 -12.23
N LYS A 161 15.68 7.15 -11.65
CA LYS A 161 17.12 6.91 -11.89
C LYS A 161 17.42 6.54 -13.34
N TYR A 162 16.57 5.72 -13.95
CA TYR A 162 16.67 5.39 -15.36
C TYR A 162 16.50 6.63 -16.26
N GLY A 163 15.54 7.50 -15.95
CA GLY A 163 15.38 8.79 -16.64
C GLY A 163 16.64 9.66 -16.53
N GLN A 164 17.23 9.77 -15.33
CA GLN A 164 18.50 10.46 -15.13
C GLN A 164 19.64 9.87 -15.97
N LEU A 165 19.73 8.54 -16.05
CA LEU A 165 20.72 7.87 -16.90
C LEU A 165 20.51 8.17 -18.39
N LYS A 166 19.25 8.22 -18.85
CA LYS A 166 18.92 8.57 -20.23
C LYS A 166 19.37 10.01 -20.54
N SER A 167 19.03 10.97 -19.67
CA SER A 167 19.47 12.36 -19.80
C SER A 167 20.99 12.54 -19.66
N TYR A 168 21.67 11.66 -18.92
CA TYR A 168 23.13 11.64 -18.86
C TYR A 168 23.72 11.17 -20.20
N ARG A 169 23.19 10.07 -20.76
CA ARG A 169 23.61 9.57 -22.07
C ARG A 169 23.40 10.58 -23.18
N GLU A 170 22.27 11.28 -23.19
CA GLU A 170 21.95 12.30 -24.19
C GLU A 170 22.96 13.47 -24.17
N ARG A 171 23.49 13.82 -22.99
CA ARG A 171 24.44 14.95 -22.83
C ARG A 171 25.90 14.55 -22.99
N HIS A 172 26.28 13.36 -22.53
CA HIS A 172 27.67 12.90 -22.51
C HIS A 172 27.99 11.85 -23.59
N GLY A 173 27.01 11.40 -24.35
CA GLY A 173 27.14 10.37 -25.40
C GLY A 173 27.31 8.93 -24.87
N HIS A 174 27.61 8.75 -23.58
CA HIS A 174 27.85 7.45 -22.96
C HIS A 174 27.11 7.27 -21.62
N VAL A 175 27.02 6.03 -21.16
CA VAL A 175 26.41 5.65 -19.86
C VAL A 175 27.45 5.38 -18.77
N ASN A 176 28.71 5.78 -18.97
CA ASN A 176 29.75 5.62 -17.97
C ASN A 176 29.70 6.75 -16.94
N VAL A 177 28.78 6.62 -15.99
CA VAL A 177 28.53 7.64 -14.96
C VAL A 177 29.61 7.53 -13.86
N PRO A 178 30.35 8.61 -13.54
CA PRO A 178 31.24 8.66 -12.39
C PRO A 178 30.49 8.36 -11.09
N LEU A 179 31.15 7.71 -10.11
CA LEU A 179 30.55 7.39 -8.81
C LEU A 179 29.97 8.64 -8.14
N GLU A 180 30.75 9.73 -8.17
CA GLU A 180 30.37 11.05 -7.68
C GLU A 180 29.94 11.94 -8.85
N CYS A 181 28.81 11.61 -9.45
CA CYS A 181 28.19 12.47 -10.45
C CYS A 181 27.54 13.68 -9.78
N LYS A 182 28.11 14.88 -9.98
CA LYS A 182 27.57 16.15 -9.46
C LYS A 182 26.22 16.52 -10.09
N GLU A 183 26.03 16.19 -11.36
CA GLU A 183 24.80 16.51 -12.11
C GLU A 183 23.59 15.68 -11.66
N PHE A 184 23.82 14.41 -11.31
CA PHE A 184 22.79 13.51 -10.81
C PHE A 184 23.29 12.77 -9.56
N PRO A 185 23.07 13.35 -8.37
CA PRO A 185 23.53 12.77 -7.12
C PRO A 185 23.09 11.31 -6.95
N GLY A 186 24.06 10.44 -6.67
CA GLY A 186 23.86 9.01 -6.46
C GLY A 186 23.52 8.19 -7.71
N LEU A 187 23.54 8.77 -8.92
CA LEU A 187 23.33 8.01 -10.16
C LEU A 187 24.47 7.01 -10.42
N GLY A 188 25.73 7.41 -10.20
CA GLY A 188 26.89 6.53 -10.40
C GLY A 188 26.87 5.29 -9.50
N LYS A 189 26.54 5.48 -8.20
CA LYS A 189 26.32 4.37 -7.26
C LYS A 189 25.23 3.42 -7.74
N TRP A 190 24.09 3.97 -8.16
CA TRP A 190 22.97 3.18 -8.69
C TRP A 190 23.37 2.37 -9.94
N VAL A 191 24.09 2.98 -10.90
CA VAL A 191 24.59 2.26 -12.10
C VAL A 191 25.54 1.12 -11.72
N LYS A 192 26.45 1.35 -10.75
CA LYS A 192 27.34 0.31 -10.24
C LYS A 192 26.57 -0.86 -9.62
N GLU A 193 25.53 -0.58 -8.85
CA GLU A 193 24.64 -1.61 -8.29
C GLU A 193 23.94 -2.39 -9.41
N GLN A 194 23.38 -1.72 -10.44
CA GLN A 194 22.77 -2.42 -11.58
C GLN A 194 23.75 -3.33 -12.33
N ARG A 195 25.01 -2.90 -12.51
CA ARG A 195 26.06 -3.71 -13.15
C ARG A 195 26.39 -4.96 -12.31
N ARG A 196 26.50 -4.81 -10.99
CA ARG A 196 26.74 -5.94 -10.07
C ARG A 196 25.58 -6.93 -10.12
N ASP A 197 24.34 -6.44 -10.03
CA ASP A 197 23.15 -7.29 -9.99
C ASP A 197 22.95 -8.04 -11.31
N TYR A 198 23.40 -7.48 -12.45
CA TYR A 198 23.40 -8.17 -13.75
C TYR A 198 24.58 -9.14 -13.93
N ALA A 199 25.71 -8.86 -13.29
CA ALA A 199 26.91 -9.72 -13.36
C ALA A 199 26.80 -10.96 -12.47
N LEU A 200 25.89 -10.98 -11.50
CA LEU A 200 25.58 -12.18 -10.72
C LEU A 200 24.64 -13.08 -11.52
N PRO A 201 25.05 -14.31 -11.92
CA PRO A 201 24.09 -15.28 -12.44
C PRO A 201 23.04 -15.53 -11.35
N ALA A 202 21.76 -15.56 -11.74
CA ALA A 202 20.68 -15.91 -10.84
C ALA A 202 20.95 -17.33 -10.30
N THR A 203 21.43 -17.42 -9.07
CA THR A 203 21.49 -18.68 -8.35
C THR A 203 20.06 -19.05 -8.00
N ASP A 204 19.51 -20.02 -8.73
CA ASP A 204 18.23 -20.69 -8.47
C ASP A 204 18.30 -21.45 -7.13
#